data_AF-A0A8S9QRU6-F1
#
_entry.id   AF-A0A8S9QRU6-F1
#
_cell.length_a   1.000
_cell.length_b   1.000
_cell.length_c   1.000
_cell.angle_alpha   90.00
_cell.angle_beta   90.00
_cell.angle_gamma   90.00
#
_symmetry.space_group_name_H-M   'P 1'
#
loop_
_entity.id
_entity.type
_entity.pdbx_description
1 polymer ?
#
loop_
_entity_poly.entity_id
_entity_poly.type
_entity_poly.pdbx_seq_one_letter_code
_entity_poly.pdbx_strand_id
1 'polypeptide(L)'
;MKTEFMALWDRFSTDPNARVMVLAATNRPSELDEAIMRRLPQAFEIGMPERKERAEILKVTLKGERVEPDIDYDHLAPNARVMVLAATNRPSELDEAIMRRLPQAFEIGMPERKERAEILKVTLKGERVEPDIDYDHLARLCEGYTGSYIFELCKKAAYFPIREILEEERKWRPYPLSFI
;
A
#
# COMPACT_ATOMS: atom_id res chain seq x y z
N MET A 1 -19.61 27.75 1.61
CA MET A 1 -19.69 27.15 0.26
C MET A 1 -19.69 28.18 -0.88
N LYS A 2 -20.69 29.07 -1.06
CA LYS A 2 -20.65 30.07 -2.17
C LYS A 2 -19.41 30.99 -2.12
N THR A 3 -18.98 31.41 -0.94
CA THR A 3 -17.87 32.37 -0.77
C THR A 3 -16.48 31.78 -1.03
N GLU A 4 -16.22 30.54 -0.60
CA GLU A 4 -14.97 29.82 -0.89
C GLU A 4 -14.86 29.42 -2.36
N PHE A 5 -15.98 28.99 -2.96
CA PHE A 5 -16.03 28.66 -4.38
C PHE A 5 -15.75 29.88 -5.27
N MET A 6 -16.29 31.05 -4.90
CA MET A 6 -15.98 32.30 -5.60
C MET A 6 -14.54 32.78 -5.38
N ALA A 7 -13.97 32.60 -4.19
CA ALA A 7 -12.58 32.98 -3.92
C ALA A 7 -11.54 32.17 -4.72
N LEU A 8 -11.83 30.89 -5.00
CA LEU A 8 -10.99 30.05 -5.86
C LEU A 8 -11.08 30.48 -7.34
N TRP A 9 -12.23 30.97 -7.78
CA TRP A 9 -12.43 31.46 -9.15
C TRP A 9 -11.84 32.85 -9.39
N ASP A 10 -11.82 33.70 -8.35
CA ASP A 10 -11.34 35.08 -8.43
C ASP A 10 -9.83 35.18 -8.74
N ARG A 11 -9.04 34.16 -8.36
CA ARG A 11 -7.62 34.04 -8.73
C ARG A 11 -7.36 33.67 -10.21
N PHE A 12 -8.39 33.25 -10.95
CA PHE A 12 -8.31 32.98 -12.40
C PHE A 12 -8.56 34.26 -13.23
N SER A 13 -9.02 35.35 -12.61
CA SER A 13 -9.48 36.57 -13.30
C SER A 13 -8.38 37.45 -13.92
N THR A 14 -7.10 37.11 -13.74
CA THR A 14 -5.98 37.98 -14.08
C THR A 14 -5.30 37.73 -15.43
N ASP A 15 -5.70 36.67 -16.17
CA ASP A 15 -5.21 36.45 -17.54
C ASP A 15 -6.34 36.68 -18.57
N PRO A 16 -6.30 37.80 -19.33
CA PRO A 16 -7.32 38.12 -20.33
C PRO A 16 -7.35 37.14 -21.52
N ASN A 17 -6.36 36.23 -21.65
CA ASN A 17 -6.34 35.17 -22.66
C ASN A 17 -6.80 33.81 -22.13
N ALA A 18 -7.11 33.68 -20.83
CA ALA A 18 -7.55 32.41 -20.26
C ALA A 18 -8.94 32.03 -20.76
N ARG A 19 -9.04 30.85 -21.39
CA ARG A 19 -10.31 30.21 -21.72
C ARG A 19 -10.64 29.20 -20.64
N VAL A 20 -11.78 29.36 -19.98
CA VAL A 20 -12.23 28.45 -18.92
C VAL A 20 -13.33 27.54 -19.43
N MET A 21 -13.14 26.22 -19.30
CA MET A 21 -14.13 25.20 -19.62
C MET A 21 -14.65 24.59 -18.32
N VAL A 22 -15.96 24.66 -18.09
CA VAL A 22 -16.62 24.05 -16.93
C VAL A 22 -17.28 22.74 -17.37
N LEU A 23 -16.92 21.63 -16.71
CA LEU A 23 -17.49 20.30 -16.94
C LEU A 23 -18.22 19.83 -15.68
N ALA A 24 -19.31 19.10 -15.86
CA ALA A 24 -20.04 18.45 -14.78
C ALA A 24 -20.45 17.03 -15.21
N ALA A 25 -20.56 16.10 -14.25
CA ALA A 25 -20.98 14.72 -14.50
C ALA A 25 -22.03 14.30 -13.46
N THR A 26 -23.06 13.57 -13.88
CA THR A 26 -24.07 12.99 -12.99
C THR A 26 -24.47 11.59 -13.50
N ASN A 27 -24.63 10.66 -12.57
CA ASN A 27 -25.20 9.34 -12.86
C ASN A 27 -26.73 9.34 -12.71
N ARG A 28 -27.33 10.50 -12.43
CA ARG A 28 -28.77 10.71 -12.24
C ARG A 28 -29.22 11.96 -12.98
N PRO A 29 -29.22 11.93 -14.33
CA PRO A 29 -29.56 13.10 -15.14
C PRO A 29 -31.00 13.59 -14.89
N SER A 30 -31.91 12.70 -14.50
CA SER A 30 -33.30 13.04 -14.18
C SER A 30 -33.47 13.88 -12.91
N GLU A 31 -32.46 13.96 -12.04
CA GLU A 31 -32.50 14.74 -10.80
C GLU A 31 -31.99 16.18 -10.99
N LEU A 32 -31.56 16.56 -12.19
CA LEU A 32 -31.07 17.91 -12.47
C LEU A 32 -32.22 18.91 -12.65
N ASP A 33 -32.13 20.06 -11.97
CA ASP A 33 -33.07 21.14 -12.15
C ASP A 33 -32.83 21.93 -13.45
N GLU A 34 -33.86 22.67 -13.87
CA GLU A 34 -33.84 23.44 -15.10
C GLU A 34 -32.80 24.59 -15.09
N ALA A 35 -32.43 25.10 -13.91
CA ALA A 35 -31.46 26.19 -13.79
C ALA A 35 -30.04 25.70 -14.06
N ILE A 36 -29.71 24.47 -13.67
CA ILE A 36 -28.44 23.81 -13.99
C ILE A 36 -28.39 23.48 -15.48
N MET A 37 -29.46 22.93 -16.04
CA MET A 37 -29.55 22.60 -17.47
C MET A 37 -29.39 23.84 -18.37
N ARG A 38 -29.92 24.99 -17.94
CA ARG A 38 -29.72 26.27 -18.64
C ARG A 38 -28.28 26.80 -18.58
N ARG A 39 -27.52 26.44 -17.54
CA ARG A 39 -26.12 26.87 -17.35
C ARG A 39 -25.11 25.90 -17.98
N LEU A 40 -25.53 24.67 -18.27
CA LEU A 40 -24.73 23.63 -18.91
C LEU A 40 -25.46 23.12 -20.17
N PRO A 41 -25.51 23.95 -21.23
CA PRO A 41 -26.35 23.67 -22.40
C PRO A 41 -25.85 22.51 -23.27
N GLN A 42 -24.62 22.05 -23.05
CA GLN A 42 -24.07 20.87 -23.72
C GLN A 42 -24.03 19.70 -22.74
N ALA A 43 -24.87 18.70 -23.01
CA ALA A 43 -24.90 17.45 -22.28
C ALA A 43 -24.68 16.30 -23.26
N PHE A 44 -23.82 15.36 -22.87
CA PHE A 44 -23.56 14.15 -23.62
C PHE A 44 -23.71 12.97 -22.67
N GLU A 45 -24.41 11.95 -23.11
CA GLU A 45 -24.47 10.69 -22.36
C GLU A 45 -23.18 9.92 -22.61
N ILE A 46 -22.49 9.56 -21.53
CA ILE A 46 -21.31 8.71 -21.58
C ILE A 46 -21.79 7.28 -21.33
N GLY A 47 -21.72 6.45 -22.37
CA GLY A 47 -22.00 5.02 -22.25
C GLY A 47 -20.99 4.29 -21.36
N MET A 48 -21.32 3.06 -20.97
CA MET A 48 -20.37 2.21 -20.25
C MET A 48 -19.16 1.90 -21.15
N PRO A 49 -17.93 2.04 -20.65
CA PRO A 49 -16.74 1.82 -21.47
C PRO A 49 -16.63 0.36 -21.94
N GLU A 50 -16.29 0.19 -23.21
CA GLU A 50 -15.98 -1.10 -23.81
C GLU A 50 -14.66 -1.66 -23.27
N ARG A 51 -14.37 -2.95 -23.55
CA ARG A 51 -13.16 -3.63 -23.07
C ARG A 51 -11.87 -2.82 -23.28
N LYS A 52 -11.70 -2.29 -24.50
CA LYS A 52 -10.51 -1.53 -24.89
C LYS A 52 -10.43 -0.19 -24.14
N GLU A 53 -11.56 0.49 -23.98
CA GLU A 53 -11.65 1.75 -23.25
C GLU A 53 -11.38 1.55 -21.75
N ARG A 54 -11.87 0.46 -21.16
CA ARG A 54 -11.54 0.09 -19.78
C ARG A 54 -10.05 -0.16 -19.57
N ALA A 55 -9.36 -0.79 -20.53
CA ALA A 55 -7.91 -0.98 -20.45
C ALA A 55 -7.18 0.37 -20.46
N GLU A 56 -7.59 1.30 -21.32
CA GLU A 56 -7.02 2.65 -21.36
C GLU A 56 -7.29 3.45 -20.08
N ILE A 57 -8.52 3.40 -19.56
CA ILE A 57 -8.84 4.02 -18.26
C ILE A 57 -7.93 3.46 -17.17
N LEU A 58 -7.78 2.13 -17.10
CA LEU A 58 -6.96 1.47 -16.09
C LEU A 58 -5.48 1.86 -16.20
N LYS A 59 -4.93 1.96 -17.42
CA LYS A 59 -3.56 2.45 -17.66
C LYS A 59 -3.38 3.88 -17.15
N VAL A 60 -4.36 4.76 -17.38
CA VAL A 60 -4.30 6.15 -16.91
C VAL A 60 -4.44 6.23 -15.40
N THR A 61 -5.35 5.46 -14.79
CA THR A 61 -5.58 5.43 -13.34
C THR A 61 -4.36 4.91 -12.58
N LEU A 62 -3.70 3.87 -13.10
CA LEU A 62 -2.51 3.28 -12.47
C LEU A 62 -1.21 4.01 -12.83
N LYS A 63 -1.28 5.10 -13.60
CA LYS A 63 -0.11 5.87 -14.00
C LYS A 63 0.55 6.50 -12.77
N GLY A 64 1.78 6.08 -12.49
CA GLY A 64 2.56 6.55 -11.33
C GLY A 64 2.46 5.64 -10.11
N GLU A 65 1.61 4.62 -10.16
CA GLU A 65 1.53 3.58 -9.14
C GLU A 65 2.57 2.48 -9.40
N ARG A 66 2.93 1.75 -8.34
CA ARG A 66 3.84 0.61 -8.45
C ARG A 66 3.07 -0.61 -8.96
N VAL A 67 3.12 -0.83 -10.26
CA VAL A 67 2.55 -2.00 -10.94
C VAL A 67 3.63 -3.01 -11.33
N GLU A 68 3.23 -4.28 -11.50
CA GLU A 68 4.12 -5.31 -12.04
C GLU A 68 4.55 -4.95 -13.48
N PRO A 69 5.83 -5.14 -13.86
CA PRO A 69 6.35 -4.65 -15.15
C PRO A 69 5.60 -5.18 -16.39
N ASP A 70 5.08 -6.40 -16.31
CA ASP A 70 4.47 -7.12 -17.43
C ASP A 70 2.95 -7.23 -17.32
N ILE A 71 2.30 -6.28 -16.64
CA ILE A 71 0.85 -6.28 -16.46
C ILE A 71 0.10 -6.14 -17.80
N ASP A 72 -0.72 -7.13 -18.14
CA ASP A 72 -1.57 -7.13 -19.33
C ASP A 72 -2.92 -6.46 -19.03
N TYR A 73 -3.00 -5.16 -19.33
CA TYR A 73 -4.22 -4.36 -19.15
C TYR A 73 -5.40 -4.82 -20.01
N ASP A 74 -5.14 -5.38 -21.20
CA ASP A 74 -6.17 -5.83 -22.13
C ASP A 74 -6.77 -7.18 -21.72
N HIS A 75 -6.01 -7.98 -20.98
CA HIS A 75 -6.49 -9.18 -20.27
C HIS A 75 -7.22 -8.82 -18.96
N LEU A 76 -6.72 -7.82 -18.23
CA LEU A 76 -7.29 -7.40 -16.95
C LEU A 76 -8.66 -6.69 -17.12
N ALA A 77 -8.79 -5.79 -18.09
CA ALA A 77 -10.00 -4.99 -18.35
C ALA A 77 -11.31 -5.75 -18.68
N PRO A 78 -11.33 -6.87 -19.46
CA PRO A 78 -12.55 -7.66 -19.73
C PRO A 78 -12.98 -8.55 -18.56
N ASN A 79 -12.02 -9.13 -17.85
CA ASN A 79 -12.21 -10.21 -16.88
C ASN A 79 -12.03 -9.75 -15.43
N ALA A 80 -11.99 -8.43 -15.21
CA ALA A 80 -11.74 -7.76 -13.95
C ALA A 80 -12.78 -8.12 -12.87
N ARG A 81 -12.72 -9.35 -12.34
CA ARG A 81 -12.93 -9.61 -10.92
C ARG A 81 -11.66 -9.16 -10.22
N VAL A 82 -11.48 -7.84 -10.14
CA VAL A 82 -10.37 -7.26 -9.38
C VAL A 82 -10.66 -7.54 -7.91
N MET A 83 -9.85 -8.41 -7.31
CA MET A 83 -9.88 -8.62 -5.87
C MET A 83 -9.03 -7.54 -5.21
N VAL A 84 -9.69 -6.63 -4.50
CA VAL A 84 -9.03 -5.56 -3.75
C VAL A 84 -8.79 -6.06 -2.32
N LEU A 85 -7.52 -6.20 -1.94
CA LEU A 85 -7.11 -6.47 -0.57
C LEU A 85 -6.64 -5.16 0.07
N ALA A 86 -7.14 -4.86 1.27
CA ALA A 86 -6.75 -3.70 2.05
C ALA A 86 -6.34 -4.14 3.46
N ALA A 87 -5.35 -3.47 4.05
CA ALA A 87 -4.91 -3.70 5.43
C ALA A 87 -4.85 -2.36 6.17
N THR A 88 -5.36 -2.33 7.40
CA THR A 88 -5.29 -1.15 8.29
C THR A 88 -5.04 -1.59 9.72
N ASN A 89 -4.21 -0.83 10.45
CA ASN A 89 -4.02 -0.98 11.89
C ASN A 89 -5.01 -0.10 12.69
N ARG A 90 -5.86 0.67 12.00
CA ARG A 90 -6.82 1.61 12.60
C ARG A 90 -8.19 1.46 11.94
N PRO A 91 -8.86 0.30 12.10
CA PRO A 91 -10.15 0.06 11.46
C PRO A 91 -11.23 1.06 11.90
N SER A 92 -11.13 1.61 13.11
CA SER A 92 -12.03 2.65 13.63
C SER A 92 -11.93 4.00 12.90
N GLU A 93 -10.85 4.25 12.16
CA GLU A 93 -10.68 5.48 11.38
C GLU A 93 -11.30 5.37 9.96
N LEU A 94 -11.77 4.18 9.55
CA LEU A 94 -12.40 3.99 8.26
C LEU A 94 -13.85 4.45 8.28
N ASP A 95 -14.24 5.20 7.25
CA ASP A 95 -15.63 5.61 7.06
C ASP A 95 -16.52 4.46 6.56
N GLU A 96 -17.83 4.65 6.69
CA GLU A 96 -18.83 3.66 6.30
C GLU A 96 -18.85 3.40 4.78
N ALA A 97 -18.45 4.38 3.96
CA ALA A 97 -18.45 4.24 2.50
C ALA A 97 -17.35 3.29 2.03
N ILE A 98 -16.19 3.31 2.68
CA ILE A 98 -15.08 2.36 2.45
C ILE A 98 -15.47 0.98 2.95
N MET A 99 -16.03 0.86 4.17
CA MET A 99 -16.43 -0.43 4.72
C MET A 99 -17.48 -1.15 3.85
N ARG A 100 -18.45 -0.41 3.28
CA ARG A 100 -19.43 -0.98 2.36
C ARG A 100 -18.81 -1.50 1.05
N ARG A 101 -17.66 -0.96 0.64
CA ARG A 101 -16.90 -1.41 -0.54
C ARG A 101 -15.95 -2.56 -0.24
N LEU A 102 -15.64 -2.81 1.03
CA LEU A 102 -14.78 -3.89 1.52
C LEU A 102 -15.56 -4.77 2.52
N PRO A 103 -16.59 -5.50 2.07
CA PRO A 103 -17.54 -6.19 2.96
C PRO A 103 -16.92 -7.38 3.71
N GLN A 104 -15.77 -7.89 3.26
CA GLN A 104 -15.04 -8.97 3.92
C GLN A 104 -13.84 -8.39 4.67
N ALA A 105 -13.89 -8.46 5.99
CA ALA A 105 -12.80 -8.07 6.87
C ALA A 105 -12.38 -9.26 7.73
N PHE A 106 -11.08 -9.46 7.87
CA PHE A 106 -10.48 -10.47 8.73
C PHE A 106 -9.59 -9.76 9.75
N GLU A 107 -9.89 -9.94 11.02
CA GLU A 107 -9.03 -9.47 12.10
C GLU A 107 -7.85 -10.42 12.26
N ILE A 108 -6.64 -9.87 12.18
CA ILE A 108 -5.41 -10.63 12.38
C ILE A 108 -4.90 -10.33 13.79
N GLY A 109 -5.01 -11.31 14.67
CA GLY A 109 -4.53 -11.24 16.04
C GLY A 109 -3.02 -11.43 16.17
N MET A 110 -2.54 -11.36 17.42
CA MET A 110 -1.15 -11.71 17.73
C MET A 110 -0.93 -13.21 17.50
N PRO A 111 0.22 -13.62 16.93
CA PRO A 111 0.48 -15.02 16.65
C PRO A 111 0.65 -15.80 17.95
N GLU A 112 -0.02 -16.96 18.03
CA GLU A 112 0.18 -17.94 19.08
C GLU A 112 1.57 -18.58 18.97
N ARG A 113 1.98 -19.30 20.02
CA ARG A 113 3.30 -19.94 20.08
C ARG A 113 3.59 -20.83 18.86
N LYS A 114 2.62 -21.64 18.42
CA LYS A 114 2.81 -22.52 17.26
C LYS A 114 3.02 -21.70 15.99
N GLU A 115 2.26 -20.63 15.81
CA GLU A 115 2.39 -19.73 14.66
C GLU A 115 3.73 -19.00 14.68
N ARG A 116 4.21 -18.56 15.85
CA ARG A 116 5.55 -17.97 16.00
C ARG A 116 6.67 -18.95 15.63
N ALA A 117 6.53 -20.23 15.96
CA ALA A 117 7.49 -21.26 15.54
C ALA A 117 7.50 -21.42 14.01
N GLU A 118 6.33 -21.39 13.36
CA GLU A 118 6.25 -21.42 11.90
C GLU A 118 6.80 -20.15 11.25
N ILE A 119 6.54 -18.98 11.82
CA ILE A 119 7.14 -17.72 11.38
C ILE A 119 8.67 -17.82 11.46
N LEU A 120 9.24 -18.28 12.57
CA LEU A 120 10.68 -18.48 12.72
C LEU A 120 11.25 -19.42 11.65
N LYS A 121 10.57 -20.55 11.37
CA LYS A 121 10.98 -21.48 10.31
C LYS A 121 10.98 -20.84 8.93
N VAL A 122 9.94 -20.08 8.61
CA VAL A 122 9.84 -19.37 7.32
C VAL A 122 10.88 -18.27 7.22
N THR A 123 11.05 -17.48 8.27
CA THR A 123 12.02 -16.38 8.35
C THR A 123 13.46 -16.87 8.21
N LEU A 124 13.79 -17.99 8.83
CA LEU A 124 15.15 -18.57 8.81
C LEU A 124 15.35 -19.56 7.65
N LYS A 125 14.36 -19.72 6.76
CA LYS A 125 14.43 -20.65 5.64
C LYS A 125 15.54 -20.22 4.67
N GLY A 126 16.56 -21.06 4.52
CA GLY A 126 17.70 -20.80 3.63
C GLY A 126 18.87 -20.08 4.32
N GLU A 127 18.71 -19.68 5.57
CA GLU A 127 19.79 -19.12 6.39
C GLU A 127 20.66 -20.22 7.00
N ARG A 128 21.90 -19.88 7.36
CA ARG A 128 22.78 -20.78 8.11
C ARG A 128 22.41 -20.75 9.59
N VAL A 129 21.73 -21.78 10.04
CA VAL A 129 21.36 -22.00 11.44
C VAL A 129 21.98 -23.28 11.98
N GLU A 130 21.94 -23.45 13.29
CA GLU A 130 22.36 -24.70 13.94
C GLU A 130 21.45 -25.86 13.49
N PRO A 131 21.99 -27.06 13.19
CA PRO A 131 21.21 -28.18 12.63
C PRO A 131 20.04 -28.65 13.50
N ASP A 132 20.13 -28.46 14.81
CA ASP A 132 19.17 -28.90 15.83
C ASP A 132 18.46 -27.73 16.54
N ILE A 133 18.38 -26.58 15.87
CA ILE A 133 17.70 -25.40 16.39
C ILE A 133 16.25 -25.71 16.84
N ASP A 134 15.96 -25.47 18.12
CA ASP A 134 14.62 -25.67 18.70
C ASP A 134 13.73 -24.43 18.48
N TYR A 135 13.02 -24.42 17.35
CA TYR A 135 12.07 -23.37 17.02
C TYR A 135 10.92 -23.22 18.02
N ASP A 136 10.51 -24.29 18.68
CA ASP A 136 9.42 -24.25 19.66
C ASP A 136 9.89 -23.61 20.97
N HIS A 137 11.14 -23.85 21.36
CA HIS A 137 11.79 -23.12 22.44
C HIS A 137 11.93 -21.62 22.12
N LEU A 138 12.42 -21.27 20.95
CA LEU A 138 12.52 -19.87 20.53
C LEU A 138 11.15 -19.18 20.50
N ALA A 139 10.11 -19.88 20.03
CA ALA A 139 8.75 -19.35 20.00
C ALA A 139 8.15 -19.12 21.41
N ARG A 140 8.56 -19.90 22.42
CA ARG A 140 8.23 -19.62 23.84
C ARG A 140 8.85 -18.31 24.30
N LEU A 141 10.12 -18.07 23.97
CA LEU A 141 10.84 -16.85 24.36
C LEU A 141 10.33 -15.60 23.63
N CYS A 142 9.72 -15.77 22.45
CA CYS A 142 9.14 -14.68 21.66
C CYS A 142 7.67 -14.39 22.00
N GLU A 143 7.24 -14.57 23.25
CA GLU A 143 5.85 -14.26 23.64
C GLU A 143 5.51 -12.78 23.39
N GLY A 144 4.34 -12.54 22.78
CA GLY A 144 3.90 -11.20 22.38
C GLY A 144 4.58 -10.63 21.14
N TYR A 145 5.49 -11.37 20.49
CA TYR A 145 6.16 -10.88 19.29
C TYR A 145 5.28 -11.09 18.05
N THR A 146 5.20 -10.06 17.21
CA THR A 146 4.67 -10.14 15.86
C THR A 146 5.71 -10.74 14.90
N GLY A 147 5.29 -11.08 13.68
CA GLY A 147 6.22 -11.53 12.65
C GLY A 147 7.34 -10.52 12.34
N SER A 148 7.05 -9.21 12.39
CA SER A 148 8.07 -8.17 12.20
C SER A 148 9.10 -8.14 13.32
N TYR A 149 8.69 -8.31 14.58
CA TYR A 149 9.63 -8.39 15.71
C TYR A 149 10.51 -9.64 15.63
N ILE A 150 9.94 -10.78 15.23
CA ILE A 150 10.70 -12.02 15.02
C ILE A 150 11.74 -11.82 13.91
N PHE A 151 11.36 -11.20 12.79
CA PHE A 151 12.28 -10.91 11.69
C PHE A 151 13.45 -10.02 12.13
N GLU A 152 13.17 -8.93 12.83
CA GLU A 152 14.21 -8.03 13.34
C GLU A 152 15.09 -8.69 14.41
N LEU A 153 14.54 -9.59 15.22
CA LEU A 153 15.31 -10.41 16.15
C LEU A 153 16.31 -11.30 15.39
N CYS A 154 15.85 -12.06 14.40
CA CYS A 154 16.70 -12.92 13.58
C CYS A 154 17.80 -12.12 12.87
N LYS A 155 17.44 -10.97 12.31
CA LYS A 155 18.40 -10.06 11.67
C LYS A 155 19.48 -9.59 12.63
N LYS A 156 19.12 -9.22 13.87
CA LYS A 156 20.10 -8.85 14.91
C LYS A 156 20.95 -10.04 15.33
N ALA A 157 20.37 -11.22 15.47
CA ALA A 157 21.08 -12.45 15.83
C ALA A 157 22.19 -12.78 14.81
N ALA A 158 21.94 -12.56 13.52
CA ALA A 158 22.91 -12.79 12.45
C ALA A 158 24.18 -11.92 12.56
N TYR A 159 24.14 -10.79 13.30
CA TYR A 159 25.33 -9.94 13.52
C TYR A 159 26.23 -10.43 14.66
N PHE A 160 25.77 -11.33 15.54
CA PHE A 160 26.57 -11.77 16.68
C PHE A 160 27.86 -12.48 16.27
N PRO A 161 27.86 -13.45 15.32
CA PRO A 161 29.09 -14.10 14.89
C PRO A 161 30.12 -13.12 14.32
N ILE A 162 29.66 -12.09 13.59
CA ILE A 162 30.53 -11.04 13.05
C ILE A 162 31.18 -10.25 14.21
N ARG A 163 30.39 -9.91 15.23
CA ARG A 163 30.89 -9.19 16.41
C ARG A 163 31.94 -10.00 17.16
N GLU A 164 31.72 -11.30 17.34
CA GLU A 164 32.67 -12.20 18.00
C GLU A 164 34.01 -12.26 17.26
N ILE A 165 33.99 -12.41 15.93
CA ILE A 165 35.20 -12.40 15.09
C ILE A 165 35.96 -11.08 15.27
N LEU A 166 35.26 -9.93 15.23
CA LEU A 166 35.90 -8.61 15.40
C LEU A 166 36.49 -8.43 16.80
N GLU A 167 35.86 -8.97 17.84
CA GLU A 167 36.38 -8.94 19.21
C GLU A 167 37.63 -9.82 19.36
N GLU A 168 37.65 -10.99 18.71
CA GLU A 168 38.84 -11.86 18.67
C GLU A 168 40.01 -11.19 17.93
N GLU A 169 39.77 -10.56 16.78
CA GLU A 169 40.82 -9.82 16.06
C GLU A 169 41.41 -8.67 16.90
N ARG A 170 40.56 -7.95 17.65
CA ARG A 170 41.02 -6.88 18.56
C ARG A 170 41.84 -7.42 19.72
N LYS A 171 41.49 -8.60 20.26
CA LYS A 171 42.27 -9.27 21.30
C LYS A 171 43.62 -9.77 20.76
N TRP A 172 43.65 -10.23 19.51
CA TRP A 172 44.86 -10.74 18.86
C TRP A 172 45.80 -9.62 18.36
N ARG A 173 45.28 -8.40 18.13
CA ARG A 173 46.07 -7.18 17.87
C ARG A 173 46.01 -6.21 19.07
N PRO A 174 46.69 -6.49 20.19
CA PRO A 174 46.66 -5.64 21.38
C PRO A 174 47.41 -4.31 21.22
N TYR A 175 48.11 -4.07 20.11
CA TYR A 175 48.79 -2.80 19.84
C TYR A 175 48.25 -2.14 18.56
N PRO A 176 47.98 -0.82 18.56
CA PRO A 176 47.80 -0.10 17.31
C PRO A 176 49.06 -0.27 16.48
N LEU A 177 48.92 -0.40 15.16
CA LEU A 177 50.04 -0.28 14.23
C LEU A 177 50.62 1.14 14.36
N SER A 178 51.54 1.32 15.31
CA SER A 178 52.43 2.47 15.37
C SER A 178 53.66 2.15 14.54
N PHE A 179 53.54 2.24 13.22
CA PHE A 179 54.63 2.22 12.23
C PHE A 179 54.02 2.89 10.98
N ILE A 180 54.49 4.01 10.43
CA ILE A 180 55.70 4.85 10.50
C ILE A 180 55.25 6.28 10.22
#